data_AF-A0A7W0SAG7-F1
#
_entry.id   AF-A0A7W0SAG7-F1
#
_cell.length_a   1.000
_cell.length_b   1.000
_cell.length_c   1.000
_cell.angle_alpha   90.00
_cell.angle_beta   90.00
_cell.angle_gamma   90.00
#
_symmetry.space_group_name_H-M   'P 1'
#
loop_
_entity.id
_entity.type
_entity.pdbx_description
1 polymer ?
#
loop_
_entity_poly.entity_id
_entity_poly.type
_entity_poly.pdbx_seq_one_letter_code
_entity_poly.pdbx_strand_id
1 'polypeptide(L)' 'MPAVVRLMGLPHPERYPVAAVALRGDRFEIVFSGIDGAQTVEVPLRLLGSSHDLESVELRLLADLQRMGYNVTRDIP' A
#
# COMPACT_ATOMS: atom_id res chain seq x y z
N MET A 1 -20.24 2.64 5.24
CA MET A 1 -19.25 3.73 5.30
C MET A 1 -17.91 3.16 4.85
N PRO A 2 -17.37 3.53 3.69
CA PRO A 2 -16.03 3.09 3.32
C PRO A 2 -15.03 3.74 4.29
N ALA A 3 -14.30 2.93 5.06
CA ALA A 3 -13.18 3.43 5.85
C ALA A 3 -12.15 4.02 4.89
N VAL A 4 -11.83 5.31 5.04
CA VAL A 4 -10.75 5.98 4.32
C VAL A 4 -9.53 5.87 5.19
N VAL A 5 -8.61 4.99 4.82
CA VAL A 5 -7.31 4.88 5.47
C VAL A 5 -6.50 6.10 5.03
N ARG A 6 -6.39 7.10 5.91
CA ARG A 6 -5.47 8.21 5.70
C ARG A 6 -4.07 7.73 6.03
N LEU A 7 -3.34 7.27 5.02
CA LEU A 7 -1.91 6.98 5.09
C LEU A 7 -1.16 8.33 5.21
N MET A 8 -1.20 8.94 6.40
CA MET A 8 -0.49 10.19 6.68
C MET A 8 1.02 9.90 6.75
N GLY A 9 1.80 10.50 5.84
CA GLY A 9 3.26 10.36 5.81
C GLY A 9 3.83 9.42 4.75
N LEU A 10 3.08 9.12 3.68
CA LEU A 10 3.61 8.33 2.56
C LEU A 10 4.77 9.05 1.84
N PRO A 11 5.78 8.30 1.36
CA PRO A 11 6.91 8.87 0.61
C PRO A 11 6.43 9.51 -0.68
N HIS A 12 6.87 10.74 -1.00
CA HIS A 12 6.31 11.50 -2.13
C HIS A 12 6.49 10.75 -3.47
N PRO A 13 5.46 10.65 -4.34
CA PRO A 13 5.51 9.87 -5.58
C PRO A 13 6.54 10.40 -6.59
N GLU A 14 6.93 11.67 -6.51
CA GLU A 14 8.01 12.21 -7.34
C GLU A 14 9.39 11.63 -7.00
N ARG A 15 9.60 11.26 -5.73
CA ARG A 15 10.86 10.66 -5.26
C ARG A 15 10.79 9.15 -5.26
N TYR A 16 9.60 8.60 -4.99
CA TYR A 16 9.31 7.17 -4.90
C TYR A 16 8.10 6.82 -5.78
N PRO A 17 8.26 6.78 -7.12
CA PRO A 17 7.14 6.60 -8.04
C PRO A 17 6.57 5.19 -8.03
N VAL A 18 7.30 4.19 -7.54
CA VAL A 18 6.85 2.80 -7.55
C VAL A 18 6.42 2.38 -6.16
N ALA A 19 5.27 1.74 -6.03
CA ALA A 19 4.78 1.16 -4.78
C ALA A 19 4.45 -0.32 -5.00
N ALA A 20 5.26 -1.21 -4.42
CA ALA A 20 5.03 -2.65 -4.43
C ALA A 20 4.28 -3.06 -3.15
N VAL A 21 3.18 -3.78 -3.28
CA VAL A 21 2.39 -4.27 -2.14
C VAL A 21 2.56 -5.79 -2.00
N ALA A 22 2.85 -6.24 -0.79
CA ALA A 22 2.95 -7.66 -0.42
C ALA A 22 2.16 -7.94 0.86
N LEU A 23 1.43 -9.07 0.91
CA LEU A 23 0.81 -9.53 2.15
C LEU A 23 1.84 -10.30 3.00
N ARG A 24 2.06 -9.85 4.24
CA ARG A 24 2.97 -10.45 5.21
C ARG A 24 2.22 -10.79 6.50
N GLY A 25 1.69 -12.00 6.57
CA GLY A 25 0.95 -12.48 7.74
C GLY A 25 -0.30 -11.64 8.00
N ASP A 26 -0.28 -10.80 9.03
CA ASP A 26 -1.40 -9.96 9.48
C ASP A 26 -1.31 -8.48 9.07
N ARG A 27 -0.43 -8.17 8.11
CA ARG A 27 -0.19 -6.81 7.59
C ARG A 27 0.16 -6.81 6.12
N PHE A 28 -0.09 -5.69 5.46
CA PHE A 28 0.49 -5.42 4.15
C PHE A 28 1.81 -4.67 4.32
N GLU A 29 2.82 -5.12 3.60
CA GLU A 29 4.06 -4.40 3.41
C GLU A 29 3.97 -3.64 2.08
N ILE A 30 4.30 -2.35 2.12
CA ILE A 30 4.32 -1.48 0.95
C ILE A 30 5.74 -0.96 0.79
N VAL A 31 6.42 -1.35 -0.27
CA VAL A 31 7.77 -0.88 -0.60
C VAL A 31 7.67 0.22 -1.65
N PHE A 32 7.99 1.43 -1.23
CA PHE A 32 8.07 2.61 -2.09
C PHE A 32 9.50 2.73 -2.61
N SER A 33 9.68 2.66 -3.93
CA SER A 33 10.99 2.67 -4.57
C SER A 33 11.12 3.82 -5.55
N GLY A 34 12.32 4.42 -5.59
CA GLY A 34 12.63 5.50 -6.51
C GLY A 34 14.07 5.99 -6.44
N ILE A 35 14.28 7.27 -6.75
CA ILE A 35 15.60 7.88 -6.95
C ILE A 35 16.39 7.93 -5.63
N ASP A 36 15.69 8.17 -4.52
CA ASP A 36 16.28 8.26 -3.19
C ASP A 36 16.47 6.87 -2.51
N GLY A 37 16.18 5.77 -3.23
CA GLY A 37 16.27 4.41 -2.72
C GLY A 37 14.90 3.76 -2.50
N ALA A 38 14.79 2.94 -1.46
CA ALA A 38 13.55 2.25 -1.11
C ALA A 38 13.15 2.55 0.34
N GLN A 39 11.85 2.75 0.56
CA GLN A 39 11.26 2.92 1.88
C GLN A 39 10.10 1.95 2.05
N THR A 40 10.15 1.20 3.14
CA THR A 40 9.10 0.24 3.49
C THR A 40 8.12 0.85 4.49
N VAL A 41 6.83 0.66 4.23
CA VAL A 41 5.73 1.03 5.12
C VAL A 41 4.91 -0.21 5.41
N GLU A 42 4.69 -0.50 6.68
CA GLU A 42 3.84 -1.60 7.12
C GLU A 42 2.45 -1.10 7.50
N VAL A 43 1.41 -1.72 6.95
CA VAL A 43 0.01 -1.39 7.19
C VAL A 43 -0.70 -2.59 7.81
N PRO A 44 -0.98 -2.57 9.13
CA PRO A 44 -1.73 -3.62 9.80
C PRO A 44 -3.13 -3.81 9.18
N LEU A 45 -3.57 -5.06 8.98
CA LEU A 45 -4.90 -5.36 8.41
C LEU A 45 -6.05 -4.74 9.21
N ARG A 46 -5.87 -4.61 10.53
CA ARG A 46 -6.84 -3.95 11.43
C ARG A 46 -7.16 -2.51 11.03
N LEU A 47 -6.23 -1.81 10.37
CA LEU A 47 -6.44 -0.44 9.89
C LEU A 47 -7.19 -0.40 8.54
N LEU A 48 -7.10 -1.47 7.75
CA LEU A 48 -7.76 -1.57 6.44
C LEU A 48 -9.23 -2.06 6.54
N GLY A 49 -9.66 -2.41 7.75
CA GLY A 49 -11.02 -2.80 8.08
C GLY A 49 -11.20 -4.32 8.22
N SER A 50 -12.27 -4.73 8.90
CA SER A 50 -12.55 -6.14 9.25
C SER A 50 -13.05 -7.01 8.09
N SER A 51 -12.67 -6.70 6.86
CA SER A 51 -12.99 -7.54 5.70
C SER A 51 -12.27 -8.87 5.85
N HIS A 52 -13.03 -9.98 5.86
CA HIS A 52 -12.46 -11.33 5.77
C HIS A 52 -11.88 -11.63 4.38
N ASP A 53 -12.13 -10.76 3.40
CA ASP A 53 -11.58 -10.85 2.06
C ASP A 53 -10.33 -9.99 1.94
N LEU A 54 -9.16 -10.63 2.07
CA LEU A 54 -7.85 -10.01 1.97
C LEU A 54 -7.55 -9.54 0.55
N GLU A 55 -8.07 -10.23 -0.47
CA GLU A 55 -7.85 -9.87 -1.87
C GLU A 55 -8.56 -8.55 -2.19
N SER A 56 -9.82 -8.40 -1.76
CA SER A 56 -10.54 -7.13 -1.90
C SER A 56 -9.87 -5.98 -1.15
N VAL A 57 -9.26 -6.25 0.00
CA VAL A 57 -8.50 -5.24 0.78
C VAL A 57 -7.24 -4.84 0.04
N GLU A 58 -6.48 -5.80 -0.49
CA GLU A 58 -5.28 -5.55 -1.29
C GLU A 58 -5.60 -4.73 -2.53
N LEU A 59 -6.61 -5.15 -3.31
CA LEU A 59 -7.09 -4.45 -4.50
C LEU A 59 -7.45 -3.00 -4.21
N ARG A 60 -8.11 -2.76 -3.08
CA ARG A 60 -8.49 -1.43 -2.66
C ARG A 60 -7.28 -0.59 -2.27
N LEU A 61 -6.32 -1.17 -1.55
CA LEU A 61 -5.06 -0.51 -1.20
C LEU A 61 -4.27 -0.11 -2.45
N LEU A 62 -4.18 -1.00 -3.45
CA LEU A 62 -3.55 -0.71 -4.74
C LEU A 62 -4.27 0.41 -5.49
N ALA A 63 -5.60 0.39 -5.52
CA ALA A 63 -6.38 1.45 -6.17
C ALA A 63 -6.17 2.80 -5.47
N ASP A 64 -6.12 2.83 -4.14
CA ASP A 64 -5.86 4.06 -3.39
C ASP A 64 -4.43 4.59 -3.67
N LEU A 65 -3.42 3.72 -3.71
CA LEU A 65 -2.05 4.07 -4.11
C LEU A 65 -1.98 4.62 -5.55
N GLN A 66 -2.66 3.97 -6.50
CA GLN A 66 -2.70 4.44 -7.87
C GLN A 66 -3.38 5.82 -7.99
N ARG A 67 -4.44 6.07 -7.23
CA ARG A 67 -5.11 7.39 -7.19
C ARG A 67 -4.23 8.48 -6.59
N MET A 68 -3.28 8.12 -5.72
CA MET A 68 -2.28 9.04 -5.17
C MET A 68 -1.11 9.30 -6.14
N GLY A 69 -1.06 8.62 -7.30
CA GLY A 69 -0.07 8.84 -8.34
C GLY A 69 1.11 7.85 -8.31
N TYR A 70 1.04 6.80 -7.49
CA TYR A 70 2.07 5.75 -7.51
C TYR A 70 1.81 4.76 -8.66
N ASN A 71 2.90 4.30 -9.27
CA ASN A 71 2.89 3.11 -10.12
C ASN A 71 2.87 1.87 -9.22
N VAL A 72 1.74 1.18 -9.19
CA VAL A 72 1.51 0.08 -8.25
C VAL A 72 1.84 -1.27 -8.87
N THR A 73 2.60 -2.07 -8.12
CA THR A 73 2.87 -3.48 -8.45
C THR A 73 2.42 -4.37 -7.31
N ARG A 74 1.90 -5.55 -7.65
CA ARG A 74 1.75 -6.62 -6.67
C ARG A 74 3.04 -7.42 -6.65
N ASP A 75 3.64 -7.50 -5.48
CA ASP A 75 4.74 -8.41 -5.26
C ASP A 75 4.14 -9.73 -4.78
N ILE A 76 3.94 -10.63 -5.72
CA ILE A 76 3.47 -11.99 -5.47
C ILE A 76 4.72 -12.77 -5.04
N PRO A 77 4.82 -13.24 -3.80
CA PRO A 77 5.99 -13.98 -3.34
C PRO A 77 6.21 -15.27 -4.13
#